data_AF-A0AAV0HXF9-F1
#
_entry.id   AF-A0AAV0HXF9-F1
#
_cell.length_a   1.000
_cell.length_b   1.000
_cell.length_c   1.000
_cell.angle_alpha   90.00
_cell.angle_beta   90.00
_cell.angle_gamma   90.00
#
_symmetry.space_group_name_H-M   'P 1'
#
loop_
_entity.id
_entity.type
_entity.pdbx_description
1 polymer ?
#
loop_
_entity_poly.entity_id
_entity_poly.type
_entity_poly.pdbx_seq_one_letter_code
_entity_poly.pdbx_strand_id
1 'polypeptide(L)'
;MSAPAATTEKLSEKQLHLIDVVERLGIGYHFEAEIDEQLRQVYNGMMNRRLSPYDDEDQLFTTALRFRLLRQHRYNVPSDIFNRFKNEEGRFDEKLENDVQGMMSLYEAAYLQMPGETILEEAMEFAEGHLTKYTMADGGDDQYDDLLSKRIAHMLKRPLRKGVEKHEQLFFIWAYEQEKGHNQTLLKLAKLSWNHLQHMYQQELRSLTKWWIDLDFVTKLPFARDRLIEIYFWAVGAMWEPKFTFSRYIVTKLTMLVSVIDDMYDVHGTIDELELFTSAIER
;
A
#
# COMPACT_ATOMS: atom_id res chain seq x y z
N MET A 1 -41.70 -22.62 3.84
CA MET A 1 -40.30 -23.08 3.82
C MET A 1 -39.45 -21.89 4.23
N SER A 2 -38.93 -21.91 5.45
CA SER A 2 -38.13 -20.80 6.00
C SER A 2 -36.74 -20.86 5.39
N ALA A 3 -36.25 -19.74 4.85
CA ALA A 3 -34.86 -19.61 4.42
C ALA A 3 -33.94 -19.79 5.64
N PRO A 4 -32.79 -20.49 5.49
CA PRO A 4 -31.86 -20.61 6.60
C PRO A 4 -31.23 -19.24 6.86
N ALA A 5 -31.24 -18.81 8.13
CA ALA A 5 -30.50 -17.65 8.58
C ALA A 5 -29.03 -17.85 8.22
N ALA A 6 -28.43 -16.89 7.51
CA ALA A 6 -26.99 -16.85 7.30
C ALA A 6 -26.32 -16.71 8.67
N THR A 7 -25.79 -17.80 9.20
CA THR A 7 -24.90 -17.81 10.34
C THR A 7 -23.68 -16.99 9.98
N THR A 8 -23.53 -15.80 10.58
CA THR A 8 -22.37 -14.92 10.42
C THR A 8 -21.17 -15.57 11.09
N GLU A 9 -20.51 -16.49 10.38
CA GLU A 9 -19.30 -17.16 10.86
C GLU A 9 -18.18 -16.12 10.99
N LYS A 10 -17.52 -16.05 12.16
CA LYS A 10 -16.37 -15.18 12.39
C LYS A 10 -15.32 -15.54 11.34
N LEU A 11 -14.95 -14.60 10.48
CA LEU A 11 -13.80 -14.81 9.59
C LEU A 11 -12.59 -15.13 10.46
N SER A 12 -11.97 -16.27 10.18
CA SER A 12 -10.80 -16.74 10.91
C SER A 12 -9.58 -15.86 10.62
N GLU A 13 -8.65 -15.79 11.56
CA GLU A 13 -7.34 -15.15 11.37
C GLU A 13 -6.65 -15.60 10.07
N LYS A 14 -6.82 -16.87 9.69
CA LYS A 14 -6.32 -17.44 8.43
C LYS A 14 -6.89 -16.76 7.19
N GLN A 15 -8.16 -16.36 7.21
CA GLN A 15 -8.79 -15.69 6.07
C GLN A 15 -8.30 -14.23 5.95
N LEU A 16 -8.16 -13.51 7.06
CA LEU A 16 -7.55 -12.17 7.05
C LEU A 16 -6.10 -12.22 6.55
N HIS A 17 -5.33 -13.20 7.01
CA HIS A 17 -3.97 -13.43 6.53
C HIS A 17 -3.94 -13.76 5.03
N LEU A 18 -4.88 -14.56 4.53
CA LEU A 18 -4.96 -14.86 3.10
C LEU A 18 -5.24 -13.61 2.26
N ILE A 19 -6.18 -12.76 2.70
CA ILE A 19 -6.46 -11.48 2.04
C ILE A 19 -5.19 -10.63 1.99
N ASP A 20 -4.50 -10.49 3.12
CA ASP A 20 -3.25 -9.73 3.19
C ASP A 20 -2.17 -10.27 2.25
N VAL A 21 -1.96 -11.59 2.24
CA VAL A 21 -1.00 -12.23 1.34
C VAL A 21 -1.35 -11.96 -0.13
N VAL A 22 -2.62 -12.10 -0.50
CA VAL A 22 -3.11 -11.89 -1.87
C VAL A 22 -2.90 -10.43 -2.31
N GLU A 23 -3.17 -9.47 -1.43
CA GLU A 23 -2.96 -8.05 -1.69
C GLU A 23 -1.48 -7.69 -1.78
N ARG A 24 -0.67 -8.12 -0.81
CA ARG A 24 0.77 -7.82 -0.78
C ARG A 24 1.54 -8.51 -1.90
N LEU A 25 1.07 -9.65 -2.40
CA LEU A 25 1.57 -10.28 -3.63
C LEU A 25 1.14 -9.53 -4.90
N GLY A 26 0.34 -8.48 -4.78
CA GLY A 26 -0.13 -7.62 -5.88
C GLY A 26 -1.04 -8.34 -6.87
N ILE A 27 -1.74 -9.38 -6.41
CA ILE A 27 -2.70 -10.17 -7.18
C ILE A 27 -4.15 -9.99 -6.70
N GLY A 28 -4.38 -9.16 -5.69
CA GLY A 28 -5.71 -8.86 -5.15
C GLY A 28 -6.70 -8.30 -6.17
N TYR A 29 -6.22 -7.60 -7.20
CA TYR A 29 -7.07 -7.09 -8.28
C TYR A 29 -7.77 -8.18 -9.11
N HIS A 30 -7.35 -9.45 -8.99
CA HIS A 30 -8.06 -10.59 -9.58
C HIS A 30 -9.22 -11.11 -8.72
N PHE A 31 -9.28 -10.70 -7.46
CA PHE A 31 -10.20 -11.21 -6.44
C PHE A 31 -10.96 -10.07 -5.74
N GLU A 32 -11.14 -8.92 -6.41
CA GLU A 32 -11.76 -7.71 -5.82
C GLU A 32 -13.12 -8.04 -5.20
N ALA A 33 -13.98 -8.78 -5.91
CA ALA A 33 -15.32 -9.14 -5.44
C ALA A 33 -15.28 -10.07 -4.21
N GLU A 34 -14.39 -11.06 -4.20
CA GLU A 34 -14.22 -11.98 -3.08
C GLU A 34 -13.66 -11.27 -1.86
N ILE A 35 -12.66 -10.41 -2.03
CA ILE A 35 -12.07 -9.62 -0.94
C ILE A 35 -13.13 -8.69 -0.35
N ASP A 36 -13.86 -7.95 -1.19
CA ASP A 36 -14.92 -7.04 -0.77
C ASP A 36 -16.01 -7.75 0.04
N GLU A 37 -16.46 -8.91 -0.45
CA GLU A 37 -17.47 -9.72 0.24
C GLU A 37 -16.98 -10.16 1.63
N GLN A 38 -15.76 -10.69 1.71
CA GLN A 38 -15.19 -11.17 2.96
C GLN A 38 -14.98 -10.03 3.96
N LEU A 39 -14.42 -8.90 3.54
CA LEU A 39 -14.20 -7.74 4.41
C LEU A 39 -15.53 -7.13 4.88
N ARG A 40 -16.57 -7.13 4.03
CA ARG A 40 -17.92 -6.71 4.43
C ARG A 40 -18.49 -7.58 5.54
N GLN A 41 -18.28 -8.90 5.46
CA GLN A 41 -18.71 -9.84 6.50
C GLN A 41 -17.93 -9.61 7.81
N VAL A 42 -16.61 -9.39 7.73
CA VAL A 42 -15.77 -9.01 8.89
C VAL A 42 -16.32 -7.74 9.54
N TYR A 43 -16.55 -6.69 8.75
CA TYR A 43 -17.03 -5.41 9.24
C TYR A 43 -18.39 -5.52 9.93
N ASN A 44 -19.35 -6.19 9.28
CA ASN A 44 -20.68 -6.40 9.85
C ASN A 44 -20.62 -7.24 11.13
N GLY A 45 -19.80 -8.28 11.16
CA GLY A 45 -19.56 -9.07 12.37
C GLY A 45 -19.01 -8.23 13.53
N MET A 46 -18.02 -7.37 13.23
CA MET A 46 -17.45 -6.44 14.22
C MET A 46 -18.48 -5.43 14.73
N MET A 47 -19.28 -4.83 13.84
CA MET A 47 -20.28 -3.82 14.21
C MET A 47 -21.49 -4.42 14.93
N ASN A 48 -21.87 -5.66 14.61
CA ASN A 48 -22.97 -6.34 15.30
C ASN A 48 -22.59 -6.79 16.72
N ARG A 49 -21.29 -6.94 17.02
CA ARG A 49 -20.76 -7.24 18.37
C ARG A 49 -20.67 -6.03 19.29
N ARG A 50 -21.33 -4.91 18.96
CA ARG A 50 -21.43 -3.68 19.77
C ARG A 50 -21.92 -3.84 21.23
N LEU A 51 -22.14 -5.06 21.72
CA LEU A 51 -22.40 -5.33 23.14
C LEU A 51 -21.15 -5.62 23.98
N SER A 52 -19.96 -5.83 23.38
CA SER A 52 -18.68 -5.73 24.10
C SER A 52 -17.50 -5.63 23.12
N PRO A 53 -16.92 -4.44 22.87
CA PRO A 53 -15.65 -4.30 22.13
C PRO A 53 -14.46 -5.01 22.83
N TYR A 54 -14.67 -5.56 24.02
CA TYR A 54 -13.70 -6.28 24.83
C TYR A 54 -13.90 -7.81 24.84
N ASP A 55 -14.92 -8.34 24.15
CA ASP A 55 -15.18 -9.80 24.04
C ASP A 55 -14.35 -10.52 22.98
N ASP A 56 -13.53 -9.79 22.20
CA ASP A 56 -12.58 -10.43 21.30
C ASP A 56 -11.29 -10.75 22.06
N GLU A 57 -11.05 -12.03 22.36
CA GLU A 57 -9.73 -12.58 22.75
C GLU A 57 -8.66 -12.46 21.63
N ASP A 58 -8.96 -11.75 20.55
CA ASP A 58 -8.07 -11.60 19.40
C ASP A 58 -6.74 -10.96 19.85
N GLN A 59 -5.64 -11.61 19.50
CA GLN A 59 -4.29 -11.12 19.76
C GLN A 59 -4.01 -9.81 19.00
N LEU A 60 -2.92 -9.13 19.36
CA LEU A 60 -2.52 -7.86 18.75
C LEU A 60 -2.43 -7.98 17.23
N PHE A 61 -1.79 -9.04 16.73
CA PHE A 61 -1.70 -9.36 15.31
C PHE A 61 -3.05 -9.30 14.58
N THR A 62 -4.01 -10.14 14.99
CA THR A 62 -5.32 -10.25 14.33
C THR A 62 -6.08 -8.92 14.38
N THR A 63 -5.94 -8.17 15.46
CA THR A 63 -6.62 -6.88 15.64
C THR A 63 -6.06 -5.82 14.72
N ALA A 64 -4.73 -5.68 14.70
CA ALA A 64 -4.04 -4.71 13.87
C ALA A 64 -4.21 -5.04 12.38
N LEU A 65 -4.14 -6.32 12.01
CA LEU A 65 -4.37 -6.78 10.64
C LEU A 65 -5.80 -6.46 10.17
N ARG A 66 -6.81 -6.84 10.98
CA ARG A 66 -8.22 -6.56 10.70
C ARG A 66 -8.48 -5.07 10.55
N PHE A 67 -7.98 -4.27 11.48
CA PHE A 67 -8.09 -2.81 11.46
C PHE A 67 -7.49 -2.23 10.18
N ARG A 68 -6.26 -2.62 9.86
CA ARG A 68 -5.55 -2.17 8.67
C ARG A 68 -6.37 -2.48 7.44
N LEU A 69 -6.66 -3.76 7.18
CA LEU A 69 -7.39 -4.22 5.99
C LEU A 69 -8.73 -3.49 5.83
N LEU A 70 -9.55 -3.43 6.88
CA LEU A 70 -10.83 -2.73 6.83
C LEU A 70 -10.67 -1.24 6.46
N ARG A 71 -9.72 -0.53 7.08
CA ARG A 71 -9.47 0.87 6.73
C ARG A 71 -8.90 1.05 5.33
N GLN A 72 -8.05 0.14 4.83
CA GLN A 72 -7.57 0.22 3.43
C GLN A 72 -8.72 0.13 2.44
N HIS A 73 -9.73 -0.66 2.79
CA HIS A 73 -10.98 -0.86 2.05
C HIS A 73 -12.08 0.13 2.44
N ARG A 74 -11.71 1.25 3.04
CA ARG A 74 -12.59 2.41 3.29
C ARG A 74 -13.72 2.14 4.30
N TYR A 75 -13.61 1.10 5.11
CA TYR A 75 -14.50 0.90 6.24
C TYR A 75 -14.14 1.83 7.40
N ASN A 76 -15.15 2.42 8.03
CA ASN A 76 -14.97 3.25 9.21
C ASN A 76 -14.81 2.38 10.46
N VAL A 77 -13.56 2.15 10.88
CA VAL A 77 -13.20 1.39 12.08
C VAL A 77 -12.55 2.33 13.09
N PRO A 78 -13.11 2.51 14.30
CA PRO A 78 -12.50 3.36 15.34
C PRO A 78 -11.13 2.85 15.78
N SER A 79 -10.17 3.76 16.01
CA SER A 79 -8.84 3.41 16.54
C SER A 79 -8.87 3.01 18.02
N ASP A 80 -9.94 3.34 18.75
CA ASP A 80 -10.12 3.01 20.17
C ASP A 80 -10.08 1.51 20.48
N ILE A 81 -10.21 0.66 19.46
CA ILE A 81 -10.02 -0.79 19.60
C ILE A 81 -8.65 -1.15 20.16
N PHE A 82 -7.65 -0.27 20.00
CA PHE A 82 -6.31 -0.51 20.52
C PHE A 82 -6.16 -0.18 22.00
N ASN A 83 -7.16 0.48 22.64
CA ASN A 83 -7.11 0.79 24.07
C ASN A 83 -7.01 -0.46 24.95
N ARG A 84 -7.48 -1.61 24.48
CA ARG A 84 -7.37 -2.89 25.20
C ARG A 84 -5.95 -3.43 25.31
N PHE A 85 -5.03 -2.91 24.49
CA PHE A 85 -3.61 -3.25 24.53
C PHE A 85 -2.81 -2.28 25.40
N LYS A 86 -3.51 -1.37 26.09
CA LYS A 86 -2.89 -0.45 27.04
C LYS A 86 -2.98 -0.98 28.47
N ASN A 87 -1.99 -0.63 29.27
CA ASN A 87 -1.93 -0.89 30.70
C ASN A 87 -2.75 0.15 31.49
N GLU A 88 -2.77 0.02 32.81
CA GLU A 88 -3.51 0.90 33.73
C GLU A 88 -3.03 2.37 33.69
N GLU A 89 -1.81 2.61 33.22
CA GLU A 89 -1.24 3.96 33.04
C GLU A 89 -1.62 4.58 31.68
N GLY A 90 -2.38 3.87 30.85
CA GLY A 90 -2.81 4.34 29.53
C GLY A 90 -1.74 4.23 28.44
N ARG A 91 -0.65 3.50 28.69
CA ARG A 91 0.44 3.22 27.73
C ARG A 91 0.30 1.82 27.16
N PHE A 92 0.78 1.56 25.94
CA PHE A 92 0.81 0.19 25.40
C PHE A 92 1.56 -0.75 26.35
N ASP A 93 0.98 -1.93 26.63
CA ASP A 93 1.53 -2.87 27.62
C ASP A 93 2.83 -3.50 27.08
N GLU A 94 3.93 -3.35 27.82
CA GLU A 94 5.24 -3.92 27.50
C GLU A 94 5.21 -5.45 27.35
N LYS A 95 4.20 -6.13 27.90
CA LYS A 95 3.99 -7.58 27.67
C LYS A 95 3.82 -7.94 26.18
N LEU A 96 3.47 -6.98 25.34
CA LEU A 96 3.33 -7.15 23.88
C LEU A 96 4.67 -7.31 23.17
N GLU A 97 5.80 -7.06 23.84
CA GLU A 97 7.15 -7.13 23.26
C GLU A 97 7.46 -8.47 22.56
N ASN A 98 6.88 -9.57 23.05
CA ASN A 98 7.11 -10.90 22.47
C ASN A 98 6.29 -11.16 21.18
N ASP A 99 5.24 -10.37 20.90
CA ASP A 99 4.43 -10.51 19.69
C ASP A 99 5.00 -9.65 18.55
N VAL A 100 6.14 -10.09 18.00
CA VAL A 100 6.84 -9.37 16.93
C VAL A 100 5.95 -9.19 15.69
N GLN A 101 5.16 -10.21 15.32
CA GLN A 101 4.23 -10.12 14.19
C GLN A 101 3.07 -9.15 14.47
N GLY A 102 2.56 -9.15 15.69
CA GLY A 102 1.60 -8.16 16.16
C GLY A 102 2.15 -6.75 16.10
N MET A 103 3.40 -6.56 16.50
CA MET A 103 4.09 -5.27 16.44
C MET A 103 4.26 -4.77 15.00
N MET A 104 4.69 -5.65 14.09
CA MET A 104 4.77 -5.34 12.65
C MET A 104 3.41 -4.93 12.08
N SER A 105 2.35 -5.66 12.47
CA SER A 105 0.99 -5.36 12.01
C SER A 105 0.46 -4.06 12.59
N LEU A 106 0.77 -3.76 13.86
CA LEU A 106 0.41 -2.51 14.54
C LEU A 106 1.11 -1.31 13.90
N TYR A 107 2.40 -1.44 13.59
CA TYR A 107 3.18 -0.41 12.89
C TYR A 107 2.56 -0.05 11.55
N GLU A 108 2.23 -1.04 10.72
CA GLU A 108 1.59 -0.79 9.41
C GLU A 108 0.15 -0.26 9.55
N ALA A 109 -0.58 -0.70 10.57
CA ALA A 109 -1.91 -0.20 10.89
C ALA A 109 -1.89 1.28 11.31
N ALA A 110 -0.88 1.70 12.08
CA ALA A 110 -0.77 3.07 12.57
C ALA A 110 -0.64 4.10 11.44
N TYR A 111 -0.10 3.73 10.27
CA TYR A 111 -0.06 4.60 9.10
C TYR A 111 -1.43 4.91 8.46
N LEU A 112 -2.51 4.30 8.96
CA LEU A 112 -3.90 4.60 8.57
C LEU A 112 -4.59 5.59 9.50
N GLN A 113 -3.80 6.30 10.30
CA GLN A 113 -4.23 7.35 11.19
C GLN A 113 -4.99 8.46 10.47
N MET A 114 -6.08 8.90 11.11
CA MET A 114 -6.84 10.10 10.74
C MET A 114 -6.57 11.22 11.76
N PRO A 115 -6.83 12.50 11.39
CA PRO A 115 -6.63 13.61 12.31
C PRO A 115 -7.36 13.41 13.64
N GLY A 116 -6.63 13.57 14.75
CA GLY A 116 -7.16 13.44 16.12
C GLY A 116 -7.02 12.05 16.76
N GLU A 117 -6.50 11.05 16.04
CA GLU A 117 -6.33 9.70 16.58
C GLU A 117 -4.95 9.51 17.24
N THR A 118 -4.71 10.15 18.39
CA THR A 118 -3.42 10.12 19.10
C THR A 118 -2.98 8.71 19.50
N ILE A 119 -3.92 7.78 19.69
CA ILE A 119 -3.61 6.38 19.99
C ILE A 119 -2.77 5.71 18.90
N LEU A 120 -2.90 6.13 17.64
CA LEU A 120 -2.13 5.56 16.54
C LEU A 120 -0.72 6.18 16.43
N GLU A 121 -0.55 7.45 16.82
CA GLU A 121 0.77 8.05 17.05
C GLU A 121 1.53 7.25 18.11
N GLU A 122 0.90 7.04 19.28
CA GLU A 122 1.49 6.25 20.36
C GLU A 122 1.78 4.80 19.94
N ALA A 123 0.88 4.19 19.17
CA ALA A 123 1.06 2.84 18.65
C ALA A 123 2.26 2.75 17.69
N MET A 124 2.45 3.77 16.86
CA MET A 124 3.56 3.86 15.92
C MET A 124 4.88 3.96 16.67
N GLU A 125 5.00 4.87 17.63
CA GLU A 125 6.21 5.06 18.45
C GLU A 125 6.56 3.79 19.25
N PHE A 126 5.55 3.18 19.88
CA PHE A 126 5.70 1.93 20.61
C PHE A 126 6.21 0.81 19.69
N ALA A 127 5.54 0.59 18.56
CA ALA A 127 5.89 -0.47 17.64
C ALA A 127 7.27 -0.27 17.01
N GLU A 128 7.60 0.95 16.58
CA GLU A 128 8.91 1.29 16.03
C GLU A 128 10.03 1.04 17.04
N GLY A 129 9.82 1.41 18.31
CA GLY A 129 10.79 1.18 19.38
C GLY A 129 11.11 -0.30 19.59
N HIS A 130 10.09 -1.16 19.68
CA HIS A 130 10.28 -2.61 19.86
C HIS A 130 10.86 -3.28 18.61
N LEU A 131 10.40 -2.91 17.42
CA LEU A 131 10.93 -3.46 16.16
C LEU A 131 12.40 -3.07 15.94
N THR A 132 12.77 -1.84 16.31
CA THR A 132 14.17 -1.39 16.25
C THR A 132 15.05 -2.19 17.22
N LYS A 133 14.60 -2.38 18.46
CA LYS A 133 15.30 -3.23 19.44
C LYS A 133 15.48 -4.65 18.92
N TYR A 134 14.45 -5.23 18.31
CA TYR A 134 14.52 -6.58 17.72
C TYR A 134 15.63 -6.68 16.67
N THR A 135 15.77 -5.68 15.78
CA THR A 135 16.84 -5.67 14.76
C THR A 135 18.25 -5.42 15.31
N MET A 136 18.36 -4.90 16.54
CA MET A 136 19.64 -4.63 17.21
C MET A 136 20.09 -5.76 18.14
N ALA A 137 19.17 -6.61 18.58
CA ALA A 137 19.51 -7.82 19.33
C ALA A 137 20.27 -8.78 18.40
N ASP A 138 21.40 -9.30 18.87
CA ASP A 138 22.26 -10.21 18.11
C ASP A 138 21.41 -11.41 17.63
N GLY A 139 21.21 -11.51 16.32
CA GLY A 139 20.25 -12.42 15.71
C GLY A 139 20.60 -13.86 16.02
N GLY A 140 19.60 -14.65 16.42
CA GLY A 140 19.75 -16.10 16.50
C GLY A 140 20.24 -16.68 15.18
N ASP A 141 21.03 -17.75 15.25
CA ASP A 141 21.69 -18.40 14.10
C ASP A 141 20.72 -19.13 13.14
N ASP A 142 19.41 -18.85 13.22
CA ASP A 142 18.34 -19.48 12.43
C ASP A 142 17.93 -18.62 11.23
N GLN A 143 17.68 -19.29 10.10
CA GLN A 143 17.21 -18.70 8.85
C GLN A 143 15.87 -17.96 9.02
N TYR A 144 15.01 -18.40 9.95
CA TYR A 144 13.76 -17.72 10.27
C TYR A 144 14.00 -16.32 10.85
N ASP A 145 14.92 -16.20 11.81
CA ASP A 145 15.25 -14.93 12.47
C ASP A 145 15.94 -13.96 11.49
N ASP A 146 16.74 -14.47 10.55
CA ASP A 146 17.33 -13.67 9.47
C ASP A 146 16.27 -13.09 8.51
N LEU A 147 15.32 -13.90 8.05
CA LEU A 147 14.22 -13.43 7.19
C LEU A 147 13.34 -12.41 7.91
N LEU A 148 12.99 -12.69 9.17
CA LEU A 148 12.17 -11.80 9.99
C LEU A 148 12.88 -10.45 10.21
N SER A 149 14.17 -10.47 10.57
CA SER A 149 14.98 -9.26 10.73
C SER A 149 15.04 -8.43 9.45
N LYS A 150 15.23 -9.06 8.28
CA LYS A 150 15.20 -8.37 6.97
C LYS A 150 13.84 -7.73 6.68
N ARG A 151 12.74 -8.40 7.02
CA ARG A 151 11.39 -7.85 6.85
C ARG A 151 11.16 -6.64 7.74
N ILE A 152 11.61 -6.70 8.99
CA ILE A 152 11.48 -5.58 9.94
C ILE A 152 12.32 -4.39 9.47
N ALA A 153 13.58 -4.62 9.10
CA ALA A 153 14.46 -3.57 8.59
C ALA A 153 13.90 -2.90 7.32
N HIS A 154 13.31 -3.68 6.41
CA HIS A 154 12.64 -3.15 5.22
C HIS A 154 11.42 -2.30 5.59
N MET A 155 10.54 -2.79 6.45
CA MET A 155 9.34 -2.08 6.92
C MET A 155 9.67 -0.75 7.62
N LEU A 156 10.65 -0.74 8.53
CA LEU A 156 11.09 0.47 9.22
C LEU A 156 11.67 1.51 8.25
N LYS A 157 12.33 1.06 7.19
CA LYS A 157 12.85 1.93 6.13
C LYS A 157 11.77 2.43 5.16
N ARG A 158 10.81 1.56 4.83
CA ARG A 158 9.73 1.81 3.86
C ARG A 158 8.44 1.17 4.35
N PRO A 159 7.65 1.92 5.14
CA PRO A 159 6.32 1.46 5.53
C PRO A 159 5.40 1.31 4.32
N LEU A 160 4.50 0.32 4.34
CA LEU A 160 3.62 0.00 3.21
C LEU A 160 2.87 1.22 2.67
N ARG A 161 2.43 2.11 3.56
CA ARG A 161 1.67 3.33 3.22
C ARG A 161 2.51 4.52 2.77
N LYS A 162 3.83 4.46 2.92
CA LYS A 162 4.77 5.48 2.42
C LYS A 162 5.53 5.02 1.18
N GLY A 163 5.38 3.77 0.77
CA GLY A 163 6.02 3.18 -0.41
C GLY A 163 5.16 3.23 -1.68
N VAL A 164 5.80 2.98 -2.82
CA VAL A 164 5.09 2.68 -4.07
C VAL A 164 4.70 1.21 -4.04
N GLU A 165 3.40 0.92 -4.15
CA GLU A 165 2.85 -0.44 -3.98
C GLU A 165 3.58 -1.49 -4.83
N LYS A 166 3.93 -1.17 -6.08
CA LYS A 166 4.68 -2.07 -6.96
C LYS A 166 6.11 -2.35 -6.51
N HIS A 167 6.75 -1.42 -5.82
CA HIS A 167 8.05 -1.67 -5.22
C HIS A 167 7.92 -2.59 -4.01
N GLU A 168 6.91 -2.37 -3.18
CA GLU A 168 6.62 -3.21 -2.01
C GLU A 168 6.23 -4.64 -2.40
N GLN A 169 5.50 -4.81 -3.52
CA GLN A 169 5.16 -6.10 -4.08
C GLN A 169 6.41 -6.96 -4.38
N LEU A 170 7.47 -6.37 -4.96
CA LEU A 170 8.69 -7.10 -5.27
C LEU A 170 9.40 -7.63 -4.03
N PHE A 171 9.51 -6.79 -3.00
CA PHE A 171 10.08 -7.22 -1.73
C PHE A 171 9.22 -8.32 -1.10
N PHE A 172 7.90 -8.19 -1.15
CA PHE A 172 7.00 -9.19 -0.58
C PHE A 172 7.04 -10.52 -1.33
N ILE A 173 7.10 -10.53 -2.67
CA ILE A 173 7.29 -11.76 -3.45
C ILE A 173 8.57 -12.48 -3.02
N TRP A 174 9.68 -11.75 -2.88
CA TRP A 174 10.95 -12.30 -2.41
C TRP A 174 10.82 -12.87 -0.99
N ALA A 175 10.23 -12.12 -0.06
CA ALA A 175 10.08 -12.57 1.33
C ALA A 175 9.17 -13.80 1.42
N TYR A 176 8.04 -13.80 0.71
CA TYR A 176 7.07 -14.89 0.67
C TYR A 176 7.66 -16.19 0.10
N GLU A 177 8.56 -16.09 -0.88
CA GLU A 177 9.29 -17.26 -1.41
C GLU A 177 10.20 -17.93 -0.37
N GLN A 178 10.71 -17.17 0.59
CA GLN A 178 11.56 -17.70 1.67
C GLN A 178 10.75 -18.24 2.85
N GLU A 179 9.45 -17.93 2.94
CA GLU A 179 8.61 -18.40 4.05
C GLU A 179 8.38 -19.91 4.00
N LYS A 180 8.56 -20.57 5.15
CA LYS A 180 8.30 -22.00 5.26
C LYS A 180 6.81 -22.30 5.10
N GLY A 181 6.46 -23.13 4.13
CA GLY A 181 5.07 -23.54 3.89
C GLY A 181 4.23 -22.54 3.09
N HIS A 182 4.86 -21.57 2.43
CA HIS A 182 4.16 -20.65 1.54
C HIS A 182 3.39 -21.38 0.42
N ASN A 183 2.30 -20.77 -0.04
CA ASN A 183 1.47 -21.34 -1.09
C ASN A 183 2.14 -21.15 -2.46
N GLN A 184 2.64 -22.25 -3.03
CA GLN A 184 3.30 -22.28 -4.34
C GLN A 184 2.42 -21.75 -5.48
N THR A 185 1.11 -21.94 -5.39
CA THR A 185 0.16 -21.47 -6.42
C THR A 185 0.06 -19.95 -6.39
N LEU A 186 -0.05 -19.35 -5.20
CA LEU A 186 -0.09 -17.90 -5.03
C LEU A 186 1.24 -17.25 -5.49
N LEU A 187 2.37 -17.83 -5.10
CA LEU A 187 3.69 -17.34 -5.51
C LEU A 187 3.85 -17.39 -7.04
N LYS A 188 3.45 -18.50 -7.67
CA LYS A 188 3.50 -18.64 -9.13
C LYS A 188 2.60 -17.63 -9.82
N LEU A 189 1.38 -17.42 -9.33
CA LEU A 189 0.46 -16.42 -9.87
C LEU A 189 1.04 -15.00 -9.75
N ALA A 190 1.62 -14.66 -8.60
CA ALA A 190 2.25 -13.36 -8.36
C ALA A 190 3.40 -13.08 -9.34
N LYS A 191 4.30 -14.06 -9.54
CA LYS A 191 5.41 -13.94 -10.51
C LYS A 191 4.92 -13.79 -11.96
N LEU A 192 3.89 -14.54 -12.34
CA LEU A 192 3.29 -14.44 -13.68
C LEU A 192 2.58 -13.10 -13.90
N SER A 193 1.79 -12.66 -12.91
CA SER A 193 1.10 -11.36 -12.92
C SER A 193 2.11 -10.21 -13.03
N TRP A 194 3.19 -10.25 -12.24
CA TRP A 194 4.28 -9.27 -12.32
C TRP A 194 4.88 -9.19 -13.73
N ASN A 195 5.28 -10.34 -14.30
CA ASN A 195 5.87 -10.37 -15.64
C ASN A 195 4.91 -9.88 -16.72
N HIS A 196 3.62 -10.21 -16.59
CA HIS A 196 2.59 -9.72 -17.51
C HIS A 196 2.42 -8.20 -17.44
N LEU A 197 2.30 -7.64 -16.23
CA LEU A 197 2.23 -6.20 -16.01
C LEU A 197 3.47 -5.48 -16.53
N GLN A 198 4.67 -6.01 -16.23
CA GLN A 198 5.92 -5.44 -16.72
C GLN A 198 5.98 -5.42 -18.27
N HIS A 199 5.53 -6.49 -18.92
CA HIS A 199 5.46 -6.54 -20.38
C HIS A 199 4.50 -5.47 -20.93
N MET A 200 3.32 -5.33 -20.34
CA MET A 200 2.35 -4.31 -20.71
C MET A 200 2.94 -2.90 -20.57
N TYR A 201 3.60 -2.59 -19.45
CA TYR A 201 4.23 -1.28 -19.24
C TYR A 201 5.32 -0.98 -20.27
N GLN A 202 6.10 -1.98 -20.67
CA GLN A 202 7.11 -1.82 -21.72
C GLN A 202 6.48 -1.46 -23.09
N GLN A 203 5.31 -2.00 -23.41
CA GLN A 203 4.61 -1.68 -24.65
C GLN A 203 4.00 -0.27 -24.62
N GLU A 204 3.42 0.12 -23.49
CA GLU A 204 2.94 1.49 -23.25
C GLU A 204 4.08 2.49 -23.41
N LEU A 205 5.22 2.23 -22.76
CA LEU A 205 6.39 3.09 -22.80
C LEU A 205 6.94 3.24 -24.22
N ARG A 206 7.05 2.15 -24.99
CA ARG A 206 7.44 2.23 -26.42
C ARG A 206 6.53 3.16 -27.23
N SER A 207 5.22 3.07 -26.99
CA SER A 207 4.22 3.89 -27.67
C SER A 207 4.32 5.36 -27.26
N LEU A 208 4.56 5.63 -25.98
CA LEU A 208 4.77 6.97 -25.44
C LEU A 208 6.08 7.59 -25.94
N THR A 209 7.17 6.82 -25.97
CA THR A 209 8.47 7.27 -26.51
C THR A 209 8.34 7.64 -27.98
N LYS A 210 7.66 6.80 -28.78
CA LYS A 210 7.41 7.14 -30.19
C LYS A 210 6.62 8.44 -30.33
N TRP A 211 5.54 8.60 -29.56
CA TRP A 211 4.76 9.83 -29.56
C TRP A 211 5.59 11.07 -29.20
N TRP A 212 6.45 10.97 -28.17
CA TRP A 212 7.28 12.08 -27.72
C TRP A 212 8.34 12.47 -28.77
N ILE A 213 8.97 11.47 -29.40
CA ILE A 213 9.92 11.69 -30.51
C ILE A 213 9.22 12.34 -31.70
N ASP A 214 8.02 11.87 -32.06
CA ASP A 214 7.27 12.40 -33.22
C ASP A 214 6.85 13.88 -33.01
N LEU A 215 6.69 14.35 -31.75
CA LEU A 215 6.47 15.77 -31.44
C LEU A 215 7.72 16.63 -31.63
N ASP A 216 8.91 16.05 -31.46
CA ASP A 216 10.21 16.69 -31.64
C ASP A 216 10.41 17.92 -30.73
N PHE A 217 9.89 17.84 -29.50
CA PHE A 217 10.00 18.94 -28.51
C PHE A 217 11.42 19.11 -27.99
N VAL A 218 12.24 18.06 -28.03
CA VAL A 218 13.66 18.14 -27.66
C VAL A 218 14.41 19.16 -28.53
N THR A 219 14.08 19.27 -29.82
CA THR A 219 14.71 20.26 -30.72
C THR A 219 13.95 21.58 -30.74
N LYS A 220 12.62 21.56 -30.70
CA LYS A 220 11.77 22.75 -30.79
C LYS A 220 11.75 23.57 -29.50
N LEU A 221 11.90 22.91 -28.36
CA LEU A 221 11.81 23.48 -27.01
C LEU A 221 13.04 23.03 -26.19
N PRO A 222 14.25 23.46 -26.56
CA PRO A 222 15.50 23.00 -25.94
C PRO A 222 15.64 23.41 -24.46
N PHE A 223 14.78 24.31 -23.98
CA PHE A 223 14.71 24.71 -22.59
C PHE A 223 13.98 23.69 -21.70
N ALA A 224 13.07 22.89 -22.28
CA ALA A 224 12.24 21.98 -21.51
C ALA A 224 12.97 20.66 -21.22
N ARG A 225 12.82 20.15 -20.01
CA ARG A 225 13.44 18.89 -19.59
C ARG A 225 12.69 17.68 -20.18
N ASP A 226 13.43 16.66 -20.63
CA ASP A 226 12.83 15.38 -20.99
C ASP A 226 12.62 14.52 -19.73
N ARG A 227 11.35 14.26 -19.39
CA ARG A 227 10.93 13.56 -18.16
C ARG A 227 9.98 12.40 -18.42
N LEU A 228 9.97 11.88 -19.65
CA LEU A 228 8.98 10.88 -20.09
C LEU A 228 8.98 9.65 -19.20
N ILE A 229 10.17 9.15 -18.84
CA ILE A 229 10.32 7.93 -18.05
C ILE A 229 9.84 8.17 -16.61
N GLU A 230 10.23 9.29 -16.00
CA GLU A 230 9.87 9.65 -14.64
C GLU A 230 8.36 9.85 -14.49
N ILE A 231 7.75 10.56 -15.44
CA ILE A 231 6.31 10.82 -15.44
C ILE A 231 5.53 9.52 -15.69
N TYR A 232 6.00 8.66 -16.60
CA TYR A 232 5.37 7.36 -16.81
C TYR A 232 5.51 6.45 -15.59
N PHE A 233 6.68 6.41 -14.96
CA PHE A 233 6.90 5.68 -13.71
C PHE A 233 5.96 6.15 -12.59
N TRP A 234 5.79 7.46 -12.45
CA TRP A 234 4.83 8.05 -11.52
C TRP A 234 3.38 7.62 -11.83
N ALA A 235 2.97 7.64 -13.11
CA ALA A 235 1.65 7.19 -13.52
C ALA A 235 1.41 5.69 -13.22
N VAL A 236 2.40 4.83 -13.46
CA VAL A 236 2.34 3.42 -13.07
C VAL A 236 2.20 3.29 -11.55
N GLY A 237 2.94 4.08 -10.76
CA GLY A 237 2.83 4.07 -9.31
C GLY A 237 1.44 4.44 -8.78
N ALA A 238 0.73 5.34 -9.47
CA ALA A 238 -0.60 5.79 -9.07
C ALA A 238 -1.75 4.86 -9.54
N MET A 239 -1.56 4.15 -10.66
CA MET A 239 -2.61 3.36 -11.30
C MET A 239 -1.98 2.20 -12.08
N TRP A 240 -1.61 1.14 -11.38
CA TRP A 240 -0.81 0.06 -11.96
C TRP A 240 -1.65 -1.02 -12.65
N GLU A 241 -2.93 -1.14 -12.32
CA GLU A 241 -3.78 -2.23 -12.83
C GLU A 241 -3.96 -2.16 -14.36
N PRO A 242 -4.16 -3.31 -15.05
CA PRO A 242 -4.34 -3.34 -16.50
C PRO A 242 -5.48 -2.45 -17.00
N LYS A 243 -6.57 -2.33 -16.22
CA LYS A 243 -7.75 -1.50 -16.54
C LYS A 243 -7.41 -0.02 -16.73
N PHE A 244 -6.28 0.46 -16.22
CA PHE A 244 -5.86 1.86 -16.30
C PHE A 244 -4.85 2.15 -17.41
N THR A 245 -4.66 1.25 -18.37
CA THR A 245 -3.75 1.45 -19.52
C THR A 245 -3.99 2.78 -20.24
N PHE A 246 -5.24 3.08 -20.58
CA PHE A 246 -5.59 4.34 -21.25
C PHE A 246 -5.34 5.56 -20.33
N SER A 247 -5.70 5.44 -19.05
CA SER A 247 -5.49 6.51 -18.07
C SER A 247 -4.00 6.85 -17.90
N ARG A 248 -3.13 5.84 -17.76
CA ARG A 248 -1.67 6.04 -17.71
C ARG A 248 -1.17 6.75 -18.96
N TYR A 249 -1.61 6.30 -20.13
CA TYR A 249 -1.22 6.90 -21.40
C TYR A 249 -1.59 8.39 -21.48
N ILE A 250 -2.84 8.74 -21.15
CA ILE A 250 -3.31 10.13 -21.20
C ILE A 250 -2.65 11.00 -20.13
N VAL A 251 -2.58 10.52 -18.89
CA VAL A 251 -1.94 11.25 -17.78
C VAL A 251 -0.47 11.52 -18.09
N THR A 252 0.28 10.54 -18.61
CA THR A 252 1.67 10.78 -18.98
C THR A 252 1.80 11.86 -20.04
N LYS A 253 0.96 11.85 -21.08
CA LYS A 253 1.00 12.91 -22.11
C LYS A 253 0.68 14.28 -21.55
N LEU A 254 -0.39 14.39 -20.77
CA LEU A 254 -0.80 15.66 -20.17
C LEU A 254 0.27 16.20 -19.23
N THR A 255 0.83 15.36 -18.36
CA THR A 255 1.87 15.78 -17.43
C THR A 255 3.18 16.15 -18.14
N MET A 256 3.53 15.50 -19.26
CA MET A 256 4.64 15.93 -20.10
C MET A 256 4.43 17.35 -20.65
N LEU A 257 3.23 17.65 -21.17
CA LEU A 257 2.90 18.99 -21.67
C LEU A 257 2.88 20.03 -20.53
N VAL A 258 2.31 19.69 -19.38
CA VAL A 258 2.32 20.55 -18.19
C VAL A 258 3.76 20.83 -17.73
N SER A 259 4.66 19.84 -17.74
CA SER A 259 6.06 20.04 -17.37
C SER A 259 6.79 21.01 -18.30
N VAL A 260 6.44 21.02 -19.60
CA VAL A 260 7.00 21.99 -20.55
C VAL A 260 6.48 23.40 -20.27
N ILE A 261 5.19 23.53 -19.96
CA ILE A 261 4.56 24.81 -19.60
C ILE A 261 5.13 25.32 -18.28
N ASP A 262 5.34 24.45 -17.29
CA ASP A 262 5.98 24.78 -16.01
C ASP A 262 7.38 25.36 -16.20
N ASP A 263 8.24 24.68 -16.97
CA ASP A 263 9.59 25.18 -17.30
C ASP A 263 9.52 26.56 -18.01
N MET A 264 8.53 26.75 -18.89
CA MET A 264 8.30 28.03 -19.58
C MET A 264 7.89 29.15 -18.61
N TYR A 265 6.96 28.91 -17.68
CA TYR A 265 6.47 29.95 -16.77
C TYR A 265 7.43 30.25 -15.60
N ASP A 266 8.12 29.24 -15.08
CA ASP A 266 8.93 29.39 -13.87
C ASP A 266 10.36 29.89 -14.15
N VAL A 267 10.93 29.54 -15.30
CA VAL A 267 12.36 29.77 -15.58
C VAL A 267 12.62 30.56 -16.86
N HIS A 268 11.90 30.28 -17.94
CA HIS A 268 12.36 30.66 -19.28
C HIS A 268 11.60 31.81 -19.95
N GLY A 269 10.31 31.98 -19.69
CA GLY A 269 9.47 33.00 -20.31
C GLY A 269 9.57 34.34 -19.60
N THR A 270 9.60 35.43 -20.37
CA THR A 270 9.42 36.78 -19.82
C THR A 270 7.94 37.05 -19.53
N ILE A 271 7.63 37.97 -18.62
CA ILE A 271 6.25 38.29 -18.25
C ILE A 271 5.40 38.64 -19.49
N ASP A 272 5.93 39.47 -20.40
CA ASP A 272 5.24 39.89 -21.62
C ASP A 272 4.92 38.69 -22.54
N GLU A 273 5.85 37.72 -22.68
CA GLU A 273 5.62 36.50 -23.46
C GLU A 273 4.59 35.57 -22.80
N LEU A 274 4.63 35.46 -21.47
CA LEU A 274 3.70 34.63 -20.69
C LEU A 274 2.28 35.21 -20.69
N GLU A 275 2.11 36.53 -20.69
CA GLU A 275 0.81 37.19 -20.86
C GLU A 275 0.19 36.86 -22.23
N LEU A 276 1.00 36.87 -23.29
CA LEU A 276 0.57 36.48 -24.64
C LEU A 276 0.16 35.00 -24.70
N PHE A 277 0.95 34.10 -24.10
CA PHE A 277 0.63 32.68 -24.05
C PHE A 277 -0.65 32.42 -23.25
N THR A 278 -0.79 33.03 -22.07
CA THR A 278 -1.99 32.92 -21.22
C THR A 278 -3.23 33.38 -22.00
N SER A 279 -3.14 34.55 -22.63
CA SER A 279 -4.22 35.10 -23.45
C SER A 279 -4.60 34.21 -24.64
N ALA A 280 -3.67 33.40 -25.15
CA ALA A 280 -3.95 32.46 -26.24
C ALA A 280 -4.70 31.20 -25.76
N ILE A 281 -4.47 30.76 -24.52
CA ILE A 281 -5.15 29.61 -23.90
C ILE A 281 -6.58 29.98 -23.46
N GLU A 282 -6.83 31.23 -23.07
CA GLU A 282 -8.14 31.70 -22.60
C GLU A 282 -9.17 31.97 -23.71
N ARG A 283 -8.74 32.04 -24.98
CA ARG A 283 -9.61 32.31 -26.15
C ARG A 283 -10.37 31.08 -26.61
#